data_AF-A0A849EYQ2-F1
#
_entry.id   AF-A0A849EYQ2-F1
#
_cell.length_a   1.000
_cell.length_b   1.000
_cell.length_c   1.000
_cell.angle_alpha   90.00
_cell.angle_beta   90.00
_cell.angle_gamma   90.00
#
_symmetry.space_group_name_H-M   'P 1'
#
loop_
_entity.id
_entity.type
_entity.pdbx_description
1 polymer ?
#
loop_
_entity_poly.entity_id
_entity_poly.type
_entity_poly.pdbx_seq_one_letter_code
_entity_poly.pdbx_strand_id
1 'polypeptide(L)'
;MVKDEQKKTMSDRFYWTVTKHRIALLVLLLAATAIFLYGAFQIRGQVILGEMFPYDHPYLKLTAQFSRVFGSGASSVVIAVQTKNGDIFNAAFLNKLKKMTMEVELWKEVNRGLTVSIASLKSKAVVAKGKGEISVTPLYF
;
A
#
# COMPACT_ATOMS: atom_id res chain seq x y z
N MET A 1 53.40 -3.97 -51.08
CA MET A 1 52.25 -3.05 -51.24
C MET A 1 51.00 -3.92 -51.35
N VAL A 2 50.40 -4.25 -50.22
CA VAL A 2 49.28 -5.19 -50.11
C VAL A 2 48.01 -4.42 -50.41
N LYS A 3 47.31 -4.85 -51.46
CA LYS A 3 46.05 -4.29 -51.93
C LYS A 3 44.96 -5.16 -51.30
N ASP A 4 44.50 -4.79 -50.11
CA ASP A 4 43.40 -5.49 -49.47
C ASP A 4 42.09 -5.14 -50.19
N GLU A 5 41.54 -6.12 -50.91
CA GLU A 5 40.16 -6.15 -51.36
C GLU A 5 39.23 -6.15 -50.15
N GLN A 6 38.94 -4.96 -49.62
CA GLN A 6 37.85 -4.76 -48.66
C GLN A 6 36.52 -4.91 -49.39
N LYS A 7 36.05 -6.16 -49.46
CA LYS A 7 34.68 -6.51 -49.85
C LYS A 7 33.75 -5.64 -49.01
N LYS A 8 32.99 -4.73 -49.65
CA LYS A 8 31.99 -3.87 -48.98
C LYS A 8 31.05 -4.76 -48.18
N THR A 9 31.30 -4.85 -46.89
CA THR A 9 30.55 -5.73 -46.00
C THR A 9 29.29 -4.97 -45.60
N MET A 10 28.19 -5.69 -45.32
CA MET A 10 26.91 -5.07 -44.89
C MET A 10 27.09 -4.06 -43.74
N SER A 11 28.12 -4.27 -42.91
CA SER A 11 28.58 -3.38 -41.85
C SER A 11 28.98 -1.99 -42.35
N ASP A 12 29.73 -1.87 -43.45
CA ASP A 12 30.28 -0.58 -43.92
C ASP A 12 29.17 0.34 -44.44
N ARG A 13 28.14 -0.25 -45.05
CA ARG A 13 26.93 0.45 -45.49
C ARG A 13 26.11 0.95 -44.30
N PHE A 14 26.10 0.19 -43.21
CA PHE A 14 25.47 0.55 -41.96
C PHE A 14 26.22 1.71 -41.29
N TYR A 15 27.55 1.62 -41.17
CA TYR A 15 28.40 2.69 -40.64
C TYR A 15 28.22 4.00 -41.41
N TRP A 16 28.28 3.96 -42.76
CA TRP A 16 28.07 5.15 -43.59
C TRP A 16 26.67 5.78 -43.42
N THR A 17 25.64 4.96 -43.28
CA THR A 17 24.25 5.42 -43.08
C THR A 17 24.08 6.09 -41.71
N VAL A 18 24.69 5.51 -40.67
CA VAL A 18 24.68 6.01 -39.30
C VAL A 18 25.41 7.34 -39.18
N THR A 19 26.59 7.47 -39.79
CA THR A 19 27.39 8.72 -39.72
C THR A 19 26.74 9.86 -40.51
N LYS A 20 26.09 9.56 -41.64
CA LYS A 20 25.41 10.57 -42.49
C LYS A 20 24.15 11.14 -41.83
N HIS A 21 23.39 10.32 -41.08
CA HIS A 21 22.15 10.73 -40.40
C HIS A 21 22.30 10.80 -38.87
N ARG A 22 23.52 11.07 -38.38
CA ARG A 22 23.85 11.08 -36.93
C ARG A 22 22.88 11.87 -36.06
N ILE A 23 22.37 12.99 -36.56
CA ILE A 23 21.40 13.84 -35.83
C ILE A 23 20.03 13.17 -35.77
N ALA A 24 19.54 12.59 -36.86
CA ALA A 24 18.25 11.89 -36.88
C ALA A 24 18.26 10.65 -35.98
N LEU A 25 19.37 9.91 -35.94
CA LEU A 25 19.55 8.78 -35.03
C LEU A 25 19.61 9.22 -33.56
N LEU A 26 20.31 10.31 -33.25
CA LEU A 26 20.35 10.87 -31.89
C LEU A 26 18.96 11.32 -31.43
N VAL A 27 18.20 12.01 -32.28
CA VAL A 27 16.83 12.44 -31.97
C VAL A 27 15.92 11.23 -31.75
N LEU A 28 16.03 10.20 -32.58
CA LEU A 28 15.24 8.97 -32.44
C LEU A 28 15.57 8.24 -31.13
N LEU A 29 16.86 8.13 -30.78
CA LEU A 29 17.29 7.52 -29.52
C LEU A 29 16.83 8.33 -28.31
N LEU A 30 16.90 9.66 -28.38
CA LEU A 30 16.43 10.54 -27.33
C LEU A 30 14.90 10.44 -27.18
N ALA A 31 14.16 10.38 -28.28
CA ALA A 31 12.71 10.16 -28.26
C ALA A 31 12.34 8.81 -27.65
N ALA A 32 13.02 7.73 -28.04
CA ALA A 32 12.83 6.41 -27.44
C ALA A 32 13.14 6.41 -25.94
N THR A 33 14.22 7.08 -25.54
CA THR A 33 14.61 7.23 -24.14
C THR A 33 13.56 8.01 -23.34
N ALA A 34 13.02 9.09 -23.91
CA ALA A 34 11.96 9.88 -23.29
C ALA A 34 10.66 9.07 -23.11
N ILE A 35 10.31 8.21 -24.07
CA ILE A 35 9.15 7.31 -23.98
C ILE A 35 9.35 6.30 -22.84
N PHE A 36 10.50 5.65 -22.77
CA PHE A 36 10.80 4.72 -21.66
C PHE A 36 10.85 5.42 -20.31
N LEU A 37 11.40 6.64 -20.27
CA LEU A 37 11.47 7.44 -19.05
C LEU A 37 10.06 7.83 -18.57
N TYR A 38 9.17 8.21 -19.48
CA TYR A 38 7.77 8.49 -19.16
C TYR A 38 7.08 7.24 -18.57
N GLY A 39 7.29 6.07 -19.18
CA GLY A 39 6.78 4.80 -18.65
C GLY A 39 7.35 4.46 -17.26
N ALA A 40 8.64 4.71 -17.03
CA ALA A 40 9.30 4.48 -15.75
C ALA A 40 8.71 5.35 -14.62
N PHE A 41 8.37 6.62 -14.90
CA PHE A 41 7.70 7.49 -13.93
C PHE A 41 6.27 7.04 -13.61
N GLN A 42 5.63 6.27 -14.48
CA GLN A 42 4.28 5.75 -14.25
C GLN A 42 4.27 4.45 -13.41
N ILE A 43 5.43 3.81 -13.21
CA ILE A 43 5.53 2.59 -12.40
C ILE A 43 5.20 2.94 -10.94
N ARG A 44 4.01 2.52 -10.50
CA ARG A 44 3.60 2.59 -9.11
C ARG A 44 4.16 1.36 -8.39
N GLY A 45 5.11 1.56 -7.48
CA GLY A 45 5.67 0.51 -6.64
C GLY A 45 4.69 0.02 -5.57
N GLN A 46 3.53 -0.50 -5.97
CA GLN A 46 2.59 -1.14 -5.06
C GLN A 46 3.06 -2.58 -4.84
N VAL A 47 3.95 -2.76 -3.88
CA VAL A 47 4.38 -4.09 -3.46
C VAL A 47 3.33 -4.66 -2.53
N ILE A 48 2.49 -5.55 -3.04
CA ILE A 48 1.55 -6.32 -2.23
C ILE A 48 2.32 -7.53 -1.70
N LEU A 49 2.68 -7.52 -0.41
CA LEU A 49 3.45 -8.60 0.22
C LEU A 49 2.82 -10.00 0.02
N GLY A 50 1.50 -10.07 -0.15
CA GLY A 50 0.79 -11.31 -0.47
C GLY A 50 1.20 -11.94 -1.81
N GLU A 51 1.56 -11.13 -2.81
CA GLU A 51 1.94 -11.59 -4.16
C GLU A 51 3.36 -12.16 -4.22
N MET A 52 4.16 -11.95 -3.17
CA MET A 52 5.49 -12.54 -3.03
C MET A 52 5.45 -14.01 -2.59
N PHE A 53 4.31 -14.51 -2.12
CA PHE A 53 4.15 -15.89 -1.69
C PHE A 53 3.66 -16.80 -2.82
N PRO A 54 4.19 -18.04 -2.96
CA PRO A 54 3.72 -18.98 -3.95
C PRO A 54 2.33 -19.51 -3.58
N TYR A 55 1.29 -19.05 -4.29
CA TYR A 55 -0.12 -19.40 -4.04
C TYR A 55 -0.50 -20.87 -4.30
N ASP A 56 0.42 -21.71 -4.78
CA ASP A 56 0.12 -23.12 -5.09
C ASP A 56 -0.09 -24.01 -3.87
N HIS A 57 0.32 -23.57 -2.68
CA HIS A 57 0.20 -24.40 -1.47
C HIS A 57 -1.24 -24.43 -0.90
N PRO A 58 -1.81 -25.61 -0.54
CA PRO A 58 -3.18 -25.72 0.00
C PRO A 58 -3.44 -24.91 1.28
N TYR A 59 -2.45 -24.75 2.15
CA TYR A 59 -2.58 -23.89 3.34
C TYR A 59 -2.83 -22.41 3.01
N LEU A 60 -2.21 -21.88 1.95
CA LEU A 60 -2.40 -20.48 1.58
C LEU A 60 -3.81 -20.24 1.02
N LYS A 61 -4.41 -21.24 0.37
CA LYS A 61 -5.81 -21.20 -0.07
C LYS A 61 -6.77 -21.16 1.12
N LEU A 62 -6.50 -21.97 2.16
CA LEU A 62 -7.26 -21.91 3.41
C LEU A 62 -7.13 -20.55 4.08
N THR A 63 -5.90 -20.04 4.22
CA THR A 63 -5.66 -18.71 4.80
C THR A 63 -6.37 -17.61 4.03
N ALA A 64 -6.40 -17.66 2.69
CA ALA A 64 -7.14 -16.70 1.87
C ALA A 64 -8.67 -16.77 2.10
N GLN A 65 -9.23 -17.97 2.29
CA GLN A 65 -10.65 -18.12 2.63
C GLN A 65 -10.97 -17.55 4.01
N PHE A 66 -10.18 -17.88 5.03
CA PHE A 66 -10.31 -17.32 6.37
C PHE A 66 -10.15 -15.78 6.36
N SER A 67 -9.23 -15.27 5.54
CA SER A 67 -8.98 -13.84 5.40
C SER A 67 -10.17 -13.06 4.84
N ARG A 68 -11.04 -13.68 4.03
CA ARG A 68 -12.29 -13.04 3.55
C ARG A 68 -13.31 -12.85 4.66
N VAL A 69 -13.34 -13.74 5.65
CA VAL A 69 -14.32 -13.72 6.75
C VAL A 69 -13.81 -12.92 7.94
N PHE A 70 -12.57 -13.17 8.34
CA PHE A 70 -11.95 -12.58 9.54
C PHE A 70 -11.02 -11.41 9.25
N GLY A 71 -10.89 -11.01 7.98
CA GLY A 71 -9.87 -10.06 7.54
C GLY A 71 -8.51 -10.74 7.36
N SER A 72 -7.66 -10.15 6.51
CA SER A 72 -6.31 -10.65 6.21
C SER A 72 -5.32 -10.50 7.37
N GLY A 73 -5.74 -9.88 8.49
CA GLY A 73 -4.89 -9.53 9.63
C GLY A 73 -3.85 -8.43 9.35
N ALA A 74 -3.45 -8.24 8.09
CA ALA A 74 -2.41 -7.30 7.67
C ALA A 74 -2.96 -5.90 7.30
N SER A 75 -4.28 -5.75 7.14
CA SER A 75 -4.92 -4.53 6.63
C SER A 75 -5.65 -3.80 7.75
N SER A 76 -4.91 -3.22 8.70
CA SER A 76 -5.47 -2.39 9.77
C SER A 76 -5.15 -0.93 9.55
N VAL A 77 -6.17 -0.07 9.64
CA VAL A 77 -6.01 1.40 9.59
C VAL A 77 -6.24 1.94 10.99
N VAL A 78 -5.28 2.72 11.49
CA VAL A 78 -5.38 3.39 12.80
C VAL A 78 -5.63 4.87 12.57
N ILE A 79 -6.74 5.38 13.11
CA ILE A 79 -7.10 6.79 13.05
C ILE A 79 -6.85 7.40 14.44
N ALA A 80 -5.87 8.28 14.54
CA ALA A 80 -5.58 9.03 15.76
C ALA A 80 -6.32 10.37 15.75
N VAL A 81 -7.07 10.67 16.80
CA VAL A 81 -7.81 11.93 16.95
C VAL A 81 -7.32 12.65 18.20
N GLN A 82 -6.84 13.88 18.04
CA GLN A 82 -6.33 14.71 19.13
C GLN A 82 -7.31 15.83 19.46
N THR A 83 -7.53 16.08 20.76
CA THR A 83 -8.24 17.28 21.24
C THR A 83 -7.29 18.48 21.28
N LYS A 84 -7.77 19.66 20.88
CA LYS A 84 -6.97 20.91 20.93
C LYS A 84 -6.82 21.46 22.35
N ASN A 85 -7.84 21.27 23.19
CA ASN A 85 -7.91 21.81 24.54
C ASN A 85 -8.44 20.74 25.51
N GLY A 86 -7.75 20.57 26.64
CA GLY A 86 -8.16 19.64 27.70
C GLY A 86 -7.89 18.17 27.35
N ASP A 87 -8.74 17.29 27.89
CA ASP A 87 -8.59 15.83 27.83
C ASP A 87 -9.64 15.18 26.92
N ILE A 88 -9.37 13.93 26.50
CA ILE A 88 -10.25 13.10 25.68
C ILE A 88 -11.47 12.57 26.44
N PHE A 89 -11.43 12.53 27.77
CA PHE A 89 -12.53 12.05 28.61
C PHE A 89 -13.60 13.11 28.86
N ASN A 90 -14.04 13.81 27.80
CA ASN A 90 -15.13 14.78 27.88
C ASN A 90 -16.33 14.33 27.02
N ALA A 91 -17.55 14.58 27.52
CA ALA A 91 -18.79 14.10 26.89
C ALA A 91 -18.99 14.63 25.46
N ALA A 92 -18.58 15.87 25.17
CA ALA A 92 -18.71 16.46 23.85
C ALA A 92 -17.80 15.77 22.81
N PHE A 93 -16.55 15.50 23.19
CA PHE A 93 -15.55 14.81 22.39
C PHE A 93 -15.92 13.35 22.17
N LEU A 94 -16.29 12.63 23.21
CA LEU A 94 -16.66 11.22 23.10
C LEU A 94 -17.92 11.02 22.25
N ASN A 95 -18.92 11.91 22.36
CA ASN A 95 -20.07 11.89 21.45
C ASN A 95 -19.68 12.17 19.99
N LYS A 96 -18.76 13.11 19.76
CA LYS A 96 -18.24 13.39 18.41
C LYS A 96 -17.46 12.20 17.85
N LEU A 97 -16.59 11.59 18.66
CA LEU A 97 -15.82 10.41 18.30
C LEU A 97 -16.72 9.20 18.03
N LYS A 98 -17.79 9.03 18.81
CA LYS A 98 -18.82 8.01 18.57
C LYS A 98 -19.50 8.20 17.22
N LYS A 99 -19.90 9.43 16.87
CA LYS A 99 -20.47 9.74 15.55
C LYS A 99 -19.50 9.43 14.41
N MET A 100 -18.25 9.87 14.53
CA MET A 100 -17.20 9.55 13.54
C MET A 100 -16.99 8.03 13.41
N THR A 101 -16.96 7.31 14.53
CA THR A 101 -16.82 5.85 14.53
C THR A 101 -17.99 5.19 13.80
N MET A 102 -19.23 5.60 14.08
CA MET A 102 -20.42 5.07 13.41
C MET A 102 -20.40 5.36 11.90
N GLU A 103 -19.95 6.55 11.48
CA GLU A 103 -19.82 6.88 10.05
C GLU A 103 -18.79 6.01 9.35
N VAL A 104 -17.63 5.75 9.98
CA VAL A 104 -16.58 4.87 9.44
C VAL A 104 -17.04 3.41 9.39
N GLU A 105 -17.76 2.94 10.41
CA GLU A 105 -18.35 1.61 10.43
C GLU A 105 -19.35 1.39 9.28
N LEU A 106 -19.99 2.45 8.77
CA LEU A 106 -20.93 2.35 7.66
C LEU A 106 -20.27 2.14 6.30
N TRP A 107 -18.96 2.39 6.16
CA TRP A 107 -18.23 2.18 4.91
C TRP A 107 -18.21 0.71 4.49
N LYS A 108 -18.32 0.44 3.18
CA LYS A 108 -18.42 -0.92 2.64
C LYS A 108 -17.13 -1.71 2.80
N GLU A 109 -16.02 -0.99 2.85
CA GLU A 109 -14.66 -1.50 2.92
C GLU A 109 -14.24 -1.84 4.35
N VAL A 110 -15.02 -1.42 5.35
CA VAL A 110 -14.70 -1.58 6.77
C VAL A 110 -15.45 -2.77 7.35
N ASN A 111 -14.71 -3.67 8.01
CA ASN A 111 -15.32 -4.76 8.77
C ASN A 111 -15.79 -4.24 10.14
N ARG A 112 -17.09 -3.96 10.25
CA ARG A 112 -17.77 -3.51 11.49
C ARG A 112 -17.49 -4.38 12.73
N GLY A 113 -17.34 -5.70 12.52
CA GLY A 113 -17.05 -6.63 13.60
C GLY A 113 -15.69 -6.35 14.25
N LEU A 114 -14.72 -5.94 13.43
CA LEU A 114 -13.33 -5.72 13.81
C LEU A 114 -13.00 -4.25 14.12
N THR A 115 -13.93 -3.33 13.90
CA THR A 115 -13.76 -1.93 14.32
C THR A 115 -13.75 -1.82 15.85
N VAL A 116 -12.72 -1.14 16.36
CA VAL A 116 -12.52 -0.86 17.79
C VAL A 116 -12.31 0.64 17.96
N SER A 117 -13.03 1.24 18.90
CA SER A 117 -12.91 2.65 19.27
C SER A 117 -13.11 2.78 20.78
N ILE A 118 -12.43 3.75 21.40
CA ILE A 118 -12.59 4.04 22.83
C ILE A 118 -14.03 4.45 23.15
N ALA A 119 -14.71 5.11 22.20
CA ALA A 119 -16.10 5.56 22.33
C ALA A 119 -17.14 4.45 21.99
N SER A 120 -16.70 3.25 21.63
CA SER A 120 -17.58 2.12 21.31
C SER A 120 -17.97 1.33 22.56
N LEU A 121 -19.11 0.65 22.51
CA LEU A 121 -19.59 -0.24 23.60
C LEU A 121 -18.65 -1.43 23.87
N LYS A 122 -17.67 -1.67 22.99
CA LYS A 122 -16.69 -2.75 23.14
C LYS A 122 -15.56 -2.37 24.10
N SER A 123 -15.41 -1.09 24.49
CA SER A 123 -14.34 -0.64 25.38
C SER A 123 -14.63 -0.97 26.85
N LYS A 124 -13.59 -1.44 27.56
CA LYS A 124 -13.66 -1.82 28.98
C LYS A 124 -12.41 -1.30 29.69
N ALA A 125 -12.58 -0.76 30.88
CA ALA A 125 -11.50 -0.41 31.77
C ALA A 125 -11.16 -1.65 32.62
N VAL A 126 -9.92 -2.10 32.53
CA VAL A 126 -9.39 -3.20 33.33
C VAL A 126 -8.45 -2.61 34.37
N VAL A 127 -8.83 -2.71 35.64
CA VAL A 127 -8.04 -2.18 36.75
C VAL A 127 -7.72 -3.32 37.72
N ALA A 128 -6.43 -3.51 38.00
CA ALA A 128 -5.97 -4.42 39.05
C ALA A 128 -6.15 -3.74 40.41
N LYS A 129 -6.88 -4.39 41.30
CA LYS A 129 -7.06 -3.96 42.70
C LYS A 129 -6.15 -4.80 43.61
N GLY A 130 -6.01 -4.35 44.86
CA GLY A 130 -5.24 -5.09 45.88
C GLY A 130 -5.76 -6.52 46.07
N LYS A 131 -4.88 -7.41 46.55
CA LYS A 131 -5.17 -8.84 46.79
C LYS A 131 -5.47 -9.68 45.53
N GLY A 132 -5.07 -9.22 44.33
CA GLY A 132 -5.19 -10.00 43.10
C GLY A 132 -6.57 -9.95 42.43
N GLU A 133 -7.43 -9.01 42.84
CA GLU A 133 -8.73 -8.79 42.19
C GLU A 133 -8.54 -8.02 40.88
N ILE A 134 -9.21 -8.46 39.81
CA ILE A 134 -9.27 -7.77 38.52
C ILE A 134 -10.69 -7.23 38.35
N SER A 135 -10.84 -5.91 38.33
CA SER A 135 -12.11 -5.25 38.08
C SER A 135 -12.21 -4.87 36.60
N VAL A 136 -13.16 -5.48 35.90
CA VAL A 136 -13.46 -5.14 34.51
C VAL A 136 -14.74 -4.33 34.47
N THR A 137 -14.60 -3.01 34.34
CA THR A 137 -15.74 -2.11 34.25
C THR A 137 -15.94 -1.68 32.80
N PRO A 138 -17.13 -1.88 32.20
CA PRO A 138 -17.43 -1.31 30.89
C PRO A 138 -17.25 0.22 30.89
N LEU A 139 -16.65 0.75 29.83
CA LEU A 139 -16.52 2.19 29.62
C LEU A 139 -17.82 2.67 28.98
N TYR A 140 -18.83 2.95 29.82
CA TYR A 140 -20.08 3.58 29.40
C TYR A 140 -19.92 5.11 29.44
N PHE A 141 -20.48 5.79 28.44
CA PHE A 141 -20.61 7.25 28.34
C PHE A 141 -22.05 7.60 27.94
#